data_AF-A0A520KNI7-F1
#
_entry.id   AF-A0A520KNI7-F1
#
_cell.length_a   1.000
_cell.length_b   1.000
_cell.length_c   1.000
_cell.angle_alpha   90.00
_cell.angle_beta   90.00
_cell.angle_gamma   90.00
#
_symmetry.space_group_name_H-M   'P 1'
#
loop_
_entity.id
_entity.type
_entity.pdbx_description
1 polymer ?
#
loop_
_entity_poly.entity_id
_entity_poly.type
_entity_poly.pdbx_seq_one_letter_code
_entity_poly.pdbx_strand_id
1 'polypeptide(L)'
;MMTVQPEWEEEWAISKVKEEMIRNTRKHYTDLTMEIFLGISTAVVLGYFLYEVFLIAGNPTLLLNVDWQTMVKSTLIAWIISVIISMAIAIPVGRRWAESVLKKTMEDYSKRALRRRLLAQRYKVERGTNIEMKGGFLYIYDLKPRMEMAGSPLSKQLADIESAAKEVIDSFSLLKYEIINLVVKVEDESQLKDAENWARKVFGKDIDVNVVVSEEKDGLISLDLIAAI
;
A
#
# COMPACT_ATOMS: atom_id res chain seq x y z
N MET A 1 20.68 -22.51 -16.67
CA MET A 1 21.45 -21.76 -15.65
C MET A 1 20.57 -20.60 -15.19
N MET A 2 19.97 -20.70 -14.00
CA MET A 2 19.28 -19.57 -13.39
C MET A 2 20.34 -18.67 -12.77
N THR A 3 20.50 -17.46 -13.28
CA THR A 3 21.31 -16.42 -12.64
C THR A 3 20.60 -16.03 -11.36
N VAL A 4 21.14 -16.50 -10.23
CA VAL A 4 20.77 -16.01 -8.91
C VAL A 4 21.07 -14.52 -8.91
N GLN A 5 20.01 -13.72 -9.00
CA GLN A 5 20.09 -12.28 -8.90
C GLN A 5 20.69 -11.99 -7.51
N PRO A 6 21.86 -11.34 -7.44
CA PRO A 6 22.60 -11.33 -6.19
C PRO A 6 21.89 -10.40 -5.20
N GLU A 7 21.74 -10.87 -3.95
CA GLU A 7 20.94 -10.24 -2.89
C GLU A 7 21.25 -8.73 -2.68
N TRP A 8 22.47 -8.29 -3.02
CA TRP A 8 22.86 -6.87 -2.96
C TRP A 8 22.15 -5.97 -3.99
N GLU A 9 21.72 -6.51 -5.15
CA GLU A 9 20.95 -5.74 -6.15
C GLU A 9 19.52 -5.47 -5.65
N GLU A 10 18.91 -6.44 -4.95
CA GLU A 10 17.60 -6.26 -4.31
C GLU A 10 17.68 -5.28 -3.14
N GLU A 11 18.69 -5.41 -2.26
CA GLU A 11 18.90 -4.46 -1.16
C GLU A 11 19.17 -3.02 -1.65
N TRP A 12 19.93 -2.88 -2.75
CA TRP A 12 20.20 -1.58 -3.36
C TRP A 12 18.96 -0.98 -4.04
N ALA A 13 18.15 -1.79 -4.72
CA ALA A 13 16.89 -1.37 -5.31
C ALA A 13 15.88 -0.93 -4.23
N ILE A 14 15.75 -1.70 -3.15
CA ILE A 14 14.91 -1.35 -1.99
C ILE A 14 15.39 -0.05 -1.33
N SER A 15 16.71 0.14 -1.21
CA SER A 15 17.31 1.36 -0.65
C SER A 15 16.98 2.59 -1.51
N LYS A 16 17.17 2.50 -2.84
CA LYS A 16 16.86 3.60 -3.76
C LYS A 16 15.38 3.95 -3.81
N VAL A 17 14.51 2.95 -3.87
CA VAL A 17 13.05 3.17 -3.85
C VAL A 17 12.63 3.84 -2.54
N LYS A 18 13.25 3.44 -1.41
CA LYS A 18 13.01 4.08 -0.11
C LYS A 18 13.48 5.53 -0.07
N GLU A 19 14.68 5.83 -0.58
CA GLU A 19 15.20 7.20 -0.68
C GLU A 19 14.31 8.08 -1.56
N GLU A 20 13.87 7.56 -2.70
CA GLU A 20 12.99 8.27 -3.63
C GLU A 20 11.61 8.52 -3.03
N MET A 21 11.03 7.53 -2.35
CA MET A 21 9.76 7.68 -1.61
C MET A 21 9.87 8.74 -0.50
N ILE A 22 10.97 8.76 0.26
CA ILE A 22 11.21 9.77 1.30
C ILE A 22 11.33 11.16 0.68
N ARG A 23 12.10 11.29 -0.41
CA ARG A 23 12.30 12.57 -1.10
C ARG A 23 11.00 13.10 -1.69
N ASN A 24 10.21 12.25 -2.36
CA ASN A 24 8.95 12.64 -2.95
C ASN A 24 7.91 13.01 -1.89
N THR A 25 7.82 12.24 -0.80
CA THR A 25 6.94 12.56 0.33
C THR A 25 7.30 13.90 0.97
N ARG A 26 8.60 14.13 1.25
CA ARG A 26 9.06 15.41 1.81
C ARG A 26 8.75 16.58 0.90
N LYS A 27 8.97 16.43 -0.41
CA LYS A 27 8.68 17.48 -1.39
C LYS A 27 7.17 17.76 -1.43
N HIS A 28 6.34 16.73 -1.59
CA HIS A 28 4.89 16.86 -1.67
C HIS A 28 4.29 17.60 -0.47
N TYR A 29 4.64 17.21 0.76
CA TYR A 29 4.13 17.88 1.95
C TYR A 29 4.68 19.29 2.15
N THR A 30 5.92 19.55 1.72
CA THR A 30 6.47 20.93 1.73
C THR A 30 5.69 21.81 0.76
N ASP A 31 5.48 21.34 -0.47
CA ASP A 31 4.73 22.05 -1.51
C ASP A 31 3.27 22.28 -1.07
N LEU A 32 2.61 21.27 -0.51
CA LEU A 32 1.25 21.39 0.02
C LEU A 32 1.15 22.44 1.13
N THR A 33 2.08 22.43 2.11
CA THR A 33 2.08 23.47 3.15
C THR A 33 2.37 24.86 2.59
N MET A 34 3.25 24.97 1.59
CA MET A 34 3.52 26.23 0.91
C MET A 34 2.27 26.77 0.21
N GLU A 35 1.52 25.92 -0.49
CA GLU A 35 0.25 26.29 -1.13
C GLU A 35 -0.79 26.76 -0.11
N ILE A 36 -0.95 26.05 1.02
CA ILE A 36 -1.88 26.43 2.09
C ILE A 36 -1.53 27.81 2.65
N PHE A 37 -0.25 28.04 2.99
CA PHE A 37 0.20 29.29 3.57
C PHE A 37 0.17 30.46 2.57
N LEU A 38 0.47 30.20 1.29
CA LEU A 38 0.29 31.17 0.20
C LEU A 38 -1.20 31.53 0.04
N GLY A 39 -2.09 30.54 0.11
CA GLY A 39 -3.53 30.74 0.06
C GLY A 39 -4.03 31.60 1.22
N ILE A 40 -3.60 31.31 2.45
CA ILE A 40 -3.96 32.07 3.65
C ILE A 40 -3.44 33.52 3.56
N SER A 41 -2.15 33.71 3.26
CA SER A 41 -1.56 35.06 3.15
C SER A 41 -2.24 35.89 2.07
N THR A 42 -2.54 35.29 0.92
CA THR A 42 -3.26 35.96 -0.17
C THR A 42 -4.69 36.31 0.23
N ALA A 43 -5.42 35.37 0.85
CA ALA A 43 -6.79 35.60 1.29
C ALA A 43 -6.88 36.72 2.35
N VAL A 44 -5.94 36.76 3.30
CA VAL A 44 -5.91 37.79 4.35
C VAL A 44 -5.63 39.17 3.76
N VAL A 45 -4.60 39.30 2.93
CA VAL A 45 -4.20 40.62 2.39
C VAL A 45 -5.21 41.13 1.37
N LEU A 46 -5.71 40.27 0.48
CA LEU A 46 -6.77 40.67 -0.46
C LEU A 46 -8.09 40.92 0.26
N GLY A 47 -8.44 40.14 1.28
CA GLY A 47 -9.64 40.36 2.08
C GLY A 47 -9.60 41.72 2.78
N TYR A 48 -8.46 42.08 3.38
CA TYR A 48 -8.26 43.40 3.98
C TYR A 48 -8.32 44.53 2.94
N PHE A 49 -7.68 44.35 1.78
CA PHE A 49 -7.73 45.33 0.70
C PHE A 49 -9.16 45.57 0.20
N LEU A 50 -9.92 44.50 -0.04
CA LEU A 50 -11.31 44.59 -0.47
C LEU A 50 -12.19 45.26 0.59
N TYR A 51 -11.97 44.94 1.88
CA TYR A 51 -12.66 45.60 2.97
C TYR A 51 -12.44 47.12 2.96
N GLU A 52 -11.19 47.58 2.82
CA GLU A 52 -10.86 49.02 2.70
C GLU A 52 -11.52 49.65 1.47
N VAL A 53 -11.47 48.97 0.31
CA VAL A 53 -12.13 49.44 -0.92
C VAL A 53 -13.64 49.63 -0.72
N PHE A 54 -14.33 48.66 -0.09
CA PHE A 54 -15.77 48.76 0.18
C PHE A 54 -16.09 49.90 1.14
N LEU A 55 -15.28 50.10 2.18
CA LEU A 55 -15.46 51.17 3.15
C LEU A 55 -15.29 52.56 2.50
N ILE A 56 -14.29 52.71 1.64
CA ILE A 56 -14.05 53.94 0.86
C ILE A 56 -15.17 54.17 -0.15
N ALA A 57 -15.62 53.14 -0.86
CA ALA A 57 -16.73 53.22 -1.81
C ALA A 57 -18.05 53.65 -1.15
N GLY A 58 -18.29 53.23 0.09
CA GLY A 58 -19.44 53.64 0.89
C GLY A 58 -19.37 55.07 1.44
N ASN A 59 -18.25 55.79 1.27
CA ASN A 59 -18.03 57.10 1.85
C ASN A 59 -17.51 58.14 0.83
N PRO A 60 -18.39 59.04 0.31
CA PRO A 60 -18.05 59.99 -0.75
C PRO A 60 -16.88 60.94 -0.42
N THR A 61 -16.69 61.29 0.85
CA THR A 61 -15.60 62.18 1.28
C THR A 61 -14.24 61.49 1.29
N LEU A 62 -14.19 60.18 1.53
CA LEU A 62 -12.96 59.39 1.42
C LEU A 62 -12.62 59.16 -0.05
N LEU A 63 -13.62 58.87 -0.88
CA LEU A 63 -13.43 58.54 -2.29
C LEU A 63 -12.70 59.63 -3.09
N LEU A 64 -12.94 60.91 -2.77
CA LEU A 64 -12.32 62.06 -3.44
C LEU A 64 -10.87 62.34 -2.98
N ASN A 65 -10.44 61.79 -1.85
CA ASN A 65 -9.17 62.10 -1.21
C ASN A 65 -8.22 60.89 -1.10
N VAL A 66 -8.60 59.74 -1.65
CA VAL A 66 -7.79 58.51 -1.59
C VAL A 66 -6.72 58.50 -2.69
N ASP A 67 -5.46 58.35 -2.26
CA ASP A 67 -4.36 58.00 -3.14
C ASP A 67 -4.34 56.48 -3.39
N TRP A 68 -5.09 56.07 -4.40
CA TRP A 68 -5.21 54.68 -4.85
C TRP A 68 -3.87 54.07 -5.23
N GLN A 69 -2.96 54.87 -5.80
CA GLN A 69 -1.67 54.36 -6.24
C GLN A 69 -0.81 53.95 -5.04
N THR A 70 -0.79 54.77 -3.99
CA THR A 70 -0.07 54.46 -2.76
C THR A 70 -0.71 53.30 -2.00
N MET A 71 -2.05 53.23 -1.93
CA MET A 71 -2.78 52.13 -1.28
C MET A 71 -2.54 50.77 -1.94
N VAL A 72 -2.54 50.70 -3.28
CA VAL A 72 -2.24 49.46 -4.01
C VAL A 72 -0.77 49.06 -3.81
N LYS A 73 0.16 50.01 -3.88
CA LYS A 73 1.60 49.73 -3.66
C LYS A 73 1.88 49.21 -2.25
N SER A 74 1.32 49.84 -1.23
CA SER A 74 1.51 49.42 0.16
C SER A 74 0.93 48.03 0.41
N THR A 75 -0.23 47.73 -0.17
CA THR A 75 -0.88 46.42 -0.11
C THR A 75 -0.04 45.34 -0.81
N LEU A 76 0.52 45.64 -1.99
CA LEU A 76 1.43 44.73 -2.70
C LEU A 76 2.68 44.43 -1.87
N ILE A 77 3.29 45.45 -1.26
CA ILE A 77 4.45 45.28 -0.39
C ILE A 77 4.10 44.44 0.84
N ALA A 78 2.95 44.71 1.47
CA ALA A 78 2.45 43.93 2.60
C ALA A 78 2.21 42.46 2.22
N TRP A 79 1.67 42.20 1.02
CA TRP A 79 1.50 40.85 0.50
C TRP A 79 2.84 40.14 0.30
N ILE A 80 3.82 40.78 -0.34
CA ILE A 80 5.16 40.21 -0.55
C ILE A 80 5.82 39.86 0.79
N ILE A 81 5.77 40.76 1.78
CA ILE A 81 6.31 40.51 3.12
C ILE A 81 5.58 39.33 3.79
N SER A 82 4.26 39.29 3.69
CA SER A 82 3.44 38.19 4.23
C SER A 82 3.81 36.85 3.60
N VAL A 83 4.02 36.80 2.28
CA VAL A 83 4.47 35.59 1.57
C VAL A 83 5.85 35.15 2.07
N ILE A 84 6.82 36.07 2.18
CA ILE A 84 8.18 35.73 2.66
C ILE A 84 8.13 35.13 4.09
N ILE A 85 7.38 35.75 5.00
CA ILE A 85 7.20 35.25 6.37
C ILE A 85 6.52 33.87 6.35
N SER A 86 5.49 33.72 5.51
CA SER A 86 4.77 32.47 5.35
C SER A 86 5.67 31.35 4.82
N MET A 87 6.57 31.63 3.88
CA MET A 87 7.55 30.65 3.39
C MET A 87 8.50 30.18 4.51
N ALA A 88 8.98 31.11 5.34
CA ALA A 88 9.88 30.80 6.45
C ALA A 88 9.23 29.86 7.48
N ILE A 89 7.89 29.91 7.64
CA ILE A 89 7.13 29.04 8.54
C ILE A 89 6.67 27.76 7.85
N ALA A 90 6.21 27.84 6.60
CA ALA A 90 5.65 26.72 5.86
C ALA A 90 6.67 25.59 5.66
N ILE A 91 7.91 25.93 5.28
CA ILE A 91 8.97 24.94 5.03
C ILE A 91 9.24 24.03 6.25
N PRO A 92 9.53 24.55 7.46
CA PRO A 92 9.75 23.69 8.62
C PRO A 92 8.50 22.92 9.06
N VAL A 93 7.31 23.49 8.90
CA VAL A 93 6.05 22.80 9.20
C VAL A 93 5.81 21.62 8.24
N GLY A 94 5.96 21.85 6.93
CA GLY A 94 5.84 20.81 5.91
C GLY A 94 6.84 19.67 6.10
N ARG A 95 8.09 19.99 6.45
CA ARG A 95 9.11 18.97 6.77
C ARG A 95 8.72 18.10 7.97
N ARG A 96 8.30 18.72 9.07
CA ARG A 96 7.87 17.97 10.28
C ARG A 96 6.65 17.11 10.01
N TRP A 97 5.70 17.62 9.23
CA TRP A 97 4.51 16.85 8.86
C TRP A 97 4.88 15.66 7.97
N ALA A 98 5.75 15.84 6.98
CA ALA A 98 6.28 14.77 6.15
C ALA A 98 6.96 13.68 6.99
N GLU A 99 7.78 14.07 7.98
CA GLU A 99 8.44 13.12 8.88
C GLU A 99 7.45 12.33 9.73
N SER A 100 6.40 12.97 10.24
CA SER A 100 5.35 12.30 11.00
C SER A 100 4.60 11.26 10.16
N VAL A 101 4.22 11.64 8.92
CA VAL A 101 3.56 10.73 7.98
C VAL A 101 4.49 9.57 7.61
N LEU A 102 5.73 9.86 7.23
CA LEU A 102 6.73 8.83 6.89
C LEU A 102 6.94 7.86 8.04
N LYS A 103 7.05 8.34 9.28
CA LYS A 103 7.21 7.49 10.46
C LYS A 103 6.02 6.56 10.62
N LYS A 104 4.79 7.09 10.57
CA LYS A 104 3.57 6.29 10.69
C LYS A 104 3.44 5.27 9.57
N THR A 105 3.68 5.68 8.34
CA THR A 105 3.65 4.80 7.17
C THR A 105 4.68 3.68 7.28
N MET A 106 5.92 3.99 7.71
CA MET A 106 6.96 2.98 7.93
C MET A 106 6.63 2.03 9.07
N GLU A 107 6.03 2.52 10.16
CA GLU A 107 5.52 1.65 11.25
C GLU A 107 4.39 0.73 10.78
N ASP A 108 3.49 1.22 9.93
CA ASP A 108 2.41 0.39 9.38
C ASP A 108 2.92 -0.62 8.35
N TYR A 109 3.94 -0.26 7.56
CA TYR A 109 4.65 -1.20 6.69
C TYR A 109 5.39 -2.26 7.50
N SER A 110 6.12 -1.87 8.55
CA SER A 110 6.87 -2.83 9.38
C SER A 110 5.93 -3.78 10.14
N LYS A 111 4.81 -3.29 10.66
CA LYS A 111 3.77 -4.13 11.26
C LYS A 111 3.18 -5.12 10.26
N ARG A 112 2.87 -4.68 9.03
CA ARG A 112 2.34 -5.56 7.97
C ARG A 112 3.38 -6.60 7.54
N ALA A 113 4.63 -6.19 7.33
CA ALA A 113 5.72 -7.10 7.00
C ALA A 113 5.98 -8.12 8.11
N LEU A 114 5.97 -7.70 9.38
CA LEU A 114 6.11 -8.59 10.53
C LEU A 114 4.96 -9.60 10.59
N ARG A 115 3.70 -9.16 10.42
CA ARG A 115 2.54 -10.07 10.36
C ARG A 115 2.68 -11.11 9.26
N ARG A 116 3.07 -10.70 8.05
CA ARG A 116 3.30 -11.62 6.92
C ARG A 116 4.42 -12.61 7.22
N ARG A 117 5.52 -12.15 7.82
CA ARG A 117 6.65 -13.03 8.22
C ARG A 117 6.25 -14.03 9.30
N LEU A 118 5.53 -13.58 10.32
CA LEU A 118 5.03 -14.45 11.39
C LEU A 118 4.03 -15.49 10.84
N LEU A 119 3.16 -15.08 9.91
CA LEU A 119 2.24 -15.99 9.23
C LEU A 119 3.02 -17.04 8.42
N ALA A 120 3.97 -16.64 7.58
CA ALA A 120 4.79 -17.58 6.82
C ALA A 120 5.56 -18.56 7.73
N GLN A 121 6.14 -18.08 8.83
CA GLN A 121 6.81 -18.94 9.81
C GLN A 121 5.85 -19.90 10.50
N ARG A 122 4.68 -19.42 10.90
CA ARG A 122 3.64 -20.25 11.53
C ARG A 122 3.19 -21.37 10.58
N TYR A 123 2.90 -21.05 9.33
CA TYR A 123 2.48 -22.02 8.32
C TYR A 123 3.59 -23.04 8.01
N LYS A 124 4.85 -22.61 7.99
CA LYS A 124 6.01 -23.51 7.85
C LYS A 124 6.11 -24.51 9.00
N VAL A 125 5.86 -24.07 10.23
CA VAL A 125 5.95 -24.93 11.43
C VAL A 125 4.72 -25.83 11.60
N GLU A 126 3.51 -25.28 11.43
CA GLU A 126 2.26 -26.00 11.69
C GLU A 126 1.87 -26.98 10.57
N ARG A 127 2.23 -26.67 9.31
CA ARG A 127 1.71 -27.36 8.12
C ARG A 127 2.80 -27.76 7.12
N GLY A 128 4.06 -27.39 7.36
CA GLY A 128 5.14 -27.60 6.39
C GLY A 128 5.07 -26.69 5.15
N THR A 129 4.15 -25.73 5.13
CA THR A 129 3.91 -24.83 4.00
C THR A 129 4.98 -23.76 3.90
N ASN A 130 5.55 -23.54 2.71
CA ASN A 130 6.51 -22.49 2.48
C ASN A 130 5.88 -21.32 1.73
N ILE A 131 6.03 -20.10 2.24
CA ILE A 131 5.51 -18.88 1.60
C ILE A 131 6.69 -17.98 1.28
N GLU A 132 6.90 -17.71 0.00
CA GLU A 132 8.01 -16.91 -0.50
C GLU A 132 7.50 -15.76 -1.38
N MET A 133 8.19 -14.62 -1.33
CA MET A 133 7.96 -13.54 -2.29
C MET A 133 9.23 -13.36 -3.12
N LYS A 134 9.13 -13.48 -4.44
CA LYS A 134 10.27 -13.31 -5.38
C LYS A 134 9.80 -12.58 -6.63
N GLY A 135 10.51 -11.52 -7.01
CA GLY A 135 10.29 -10.81 -8.28
C GLY A 135 8.87 -10.26 -8.50
N GLY A 136 8.16 -9.82 -7.44
CA GLY A 136 6.78 -9.34 -7.55
C GLY A 136 5.71 -10.44 -7.59
N PHE A 137 6.08 -11.67 -7.24
CA PHE A 137 5.13 -12.79 -7.13
C PHE A 137 5.15 -13.39 -5.73
N LEU A 138 3.97 -13.75 -5.26
CA LEU A 138 3.77 -14.61 -4.08
C LEU A 138 3.76 -16.06 -4.53
N TYR A 139 4.60 -16.87 -3.92
CA TYR A 139 4.61 -18.30 -4.08
C TYR A 139 4.21 -18.94 -2.75
N ILE A 140 3.18 -19.76 -2.77
CA ILE A 140 2.78 -20.63 -1.67
C ILE A 140 3.04 -22.05 -2.15
N TYR A 141 3.89 -22.77 -1.44
CA TYR A 141 4.23 -24.16 -1.73
C TYR A 141 3.71 -25.06 -0.61
N ASP A 142 3.09 -26.15 -1.01
CA ASP A 142 2.59 -27.21 -0.14
C ASP A 142 1.71 -26.67 0.99
N LEU A 143 0.68 -25.90 0.63
CA LEU A 143 -0.37 -25.51 1.57
C LEU A 143 -1.19 -26.74 1.95
N LYS A 144 -0.73 -27.43 2.99
CA LYS A 144 -1.36 -28.64 3.55
C LYS A 144 -2.42 -28.25 4.59
N PRO A 145 -3.43 -29.10 4.81
CA PRO A 145 -4.32 -28.96 5.95
C PRO A 145 -3.52 -29.18 7.26
N ARG A 146 -4.13 -28.90 8.40
CA ARG A 146 -3.48 -29.21 9.70
C ARG A 146 -3.15 -30.70 9.80
N MET A 147 -2.01 -31.04 10.41
CA MET A 147 -1.56 -32.43 10.57
C MET A 147 -2.60 -33.33 11.27
N GLU A 148 -3.41 -32.77 12.16
CA GLU A 148 -4.52 -33.46 12.83
C GLU A 148 -5.64 -33.93 11.87
N MET A 149 -5.63 -33.45 10.62
CA MET A 149 -6.58 -33.84 9.58
C MET A 149 -6.11 -35.03 8.74
N ALA A 150 -4.94 -35.62 9.03
CA ALA A 150 -4.50 -36.85 8.37
C ALA A 150 -5.55 -37.96 8.53
N GLY A 151 -5.97 -38.56 7.40
CA GLY A 151 -7.04 -39.56 7.37
C GLY A 151 -8.47 -39.00 7.48
N SER A 152 -8.65 -37.67 7.54
CA SER A 152 -9.98 -37.06 7.43
C SER A 152 -10.50 -37.10 5.99
N PRO A 153 -11.83 -37.07 5.78
CA PRO A 153 -12.41 -37.01 4.44
C PRO A 153 -11.88 -35.83 3.62
N LEU A 154 -11.68 -36.04 2.32
CA LEU A 154 -11.20 -35.03 1.36
C LEU A 154 -11.93 -33.68 1.53
N SER A 155 -13.25 -33.70 1.70
CA SER A 155 -14.05 -32.48 1.86
C SER A 155 -13.65 -31.64 3.08
N LYS A 156 -13.23 -32.28 4.18
CA LYS A 156 -12.76 -31.55 5.38
C LYS A 156 -11.37 -30.97 5.15
N GLN A 157 -10.48 -31.73 4.50
CA GLN A 157 -9.14 -31.25 4.17
C GLN A 157 -9.20 -30.04 3.23
N LEU A 158 -10.06 -30.09 2.20
CA LEU A 158 -10.29 -28.99 1.26
C LEU A 158 -10.85 -27.74 1.95
N ALA A 159 -11.77 -27.91 2.92
CA ALA A 159 -12.32 -26.78 3.66
C ALA A 159 -11.28 -26.09 4.56
N ASP A 160 -10.34 -26.85 5.15
CA ASP A 160 -9.24 -26.27 5.93
C ASP A 160 -8.23 -25.54 5.04
N ILE A 161 -7.89 -26.12 3.88
CA ILE A 161 -7.06 -25.44 2.88
C ILE A 161 -7.74 -24.16 2.38
N GLU A 162 -9.05 -24.18 2.12
CA GLU A 162 -9.80 -23.00 1.71
C GLU A 162 -9.70 -21.89 2.77
N SER A 163 -9.91 -22.24 4.05
CA SER A 163 -9.79 -21.27 5.15
C SER A 163 -8.37 -20.73 5.27
N ALA A 164 -7.36 -21.57 5.11
CA ALA A 164 -5.95 -21.19 5.18
C ALA A 164 -5.55 -20.29 4.00
N ALA A 165 -5.93 -20.68 2.78
CA ALA A 165 -5.68 -19.90 1.57
C ALA A 165 -6.35 -18.52 1.67
N LYS A 166 -7.56 -18.45 2.22
CA LYS A 166 -8.24 -17.18 2.46
C LYS A 166 -7.49 -16.29 3.47
N GLU A 167 -7.00 -16.86 4.57
CA GLU A 167 -6.19 -16.12 5.55
C GLU A 167 -4.92 -15.54 4.92
N VAL A 168 -4.26 -16.32 4.05
CA VAL A 168 -3.07 -15.86 3.31
C VAL A 168 -3.47 -14.75 2.33
N ILE A 169 -4.47 -14.96 1.47
CA ILE A 169 -4.96 -13.97 0.51
C ILE A 169 -5.29 -12.65 1.20
N ASP A 170 -6.03 -12.68 2.31
CA ASP A 170 -6.40 -11.48 3.07
C ASP A 170 -5.16 -10.78 3.68
N SER A 171 -4.20 -11.54 4.20
CA SER A 171 -2.97 -11.01 4.82
C SER A 171 -2.01 -10.37 3.81
N PHE A 172 -2.00 -10.88 2.58
CA PHE A 172 -1.25 -10.31 1.47
C PHE A 172 -2.06 -9.27 0.69
N SER A 173 -3.35 -9.10 1.02
CA SER A 173 -4.28 -8.19 0.34
C SER A 173 -4.44 -8.50 -1.15
N LEU A 174 -4.37 -9.79 -1.48
CA LEU A 174 -4.49 -10.29 -2.85
C LEU A 174 -5.94 -10.28 -3.31
N LEU A 175 -6.13 -9.96 -4.58
CA LEU A 175 -7.39 -10.04 -5.28
C LEU A 175 -7.45 -11.36 -6.06
N LYS A 176 -8.66 -11.91 -6.26
CA LYS A 176 -8.83 -13.23 -6.91
C LYS A 176 -8.20 -13.29 -8.30
N TYR A 177 -8.22 -12.19 -9.06
CA TYR A 177 -7.65 -12.12 -10.41
C TYR A 177 -6.13 -11.98 -10.43
N GLU A 178 -5.50 -11.72 -9.27
CA GLU A 178 -4.03 -11.70 -9.14
C GLU A 178 -3.46 -13.11 -8.98
N ILE A 179 -4.32 -14.12 -8.75
CA ILE A 179 -3.94 -15.53 -8.71
C ILE A 179 -3.77 -16.02 -10.15
N ILE A 180 -2.55 -16.45 -10.47
CA ILE A 180 -2.15 -16.81 -11.84
C ILE A 180 -2.32 -18.31 -12.07
N ASN A 181 -1.87 -19.11 -11.10
CA ASN A 181 -1.82 -20.57 -11.24
C ASN A 181 -2.07 -21.23 -9.87
N LEU A 182 -2.82 -22.32 -9.90
CA LEU A 182 -3.09 -23.19 -8.76
C LEU A 182 -2.74 -24.62 -9.15
N VAL A 183 -1.89 -25.26 -8.34
CA VAL A 183 -1.61 -26.69 -8.46
C VAL A 183 -2.13 -27.40 -7.21
N VAL A 184 -3.10 -28.29 -7.37
CA VAL A 184 -3.61 -29.10 -6.26
C VAL A 184 -2.99 -30.49 -6.36
N LYS A 185 -2.30 -30.93 -5.32
CA LYS A 185 -1.75 -32.28 -5.22
C LYS A 185 -2.70 -33.14 -4.40
N VAL A 186 -3.18 -34.22 -5.00
CA VAL A 186 -4.10 -35.19 -4.37
C VAL A 186 -3.45 -36.55 -4.20
N GLU A 187 -3.94 -37.37 -3.28
CA GLU A 187 -3.34 -38.69 -3.00
C GLU A 187 -3.72 -39.75 -4.03
N ASP A 188 -4.98 -39.71 -4.50
CA ASP A 188 -5.53 -40.72 -5.40
C ASP A 188 -6.11 -40.08 -6.68
N GLU A 189 -6.00 -40.79 -7.80
CA GLU A 189 -6.61 -40.38 -9.08
C GLU A 189 -8.13 -40.16 -8.97
N SER A 190 -8.81 -40.90 -8.09
CA SER A 190 -10.25 -40.74 -7.87
C SER A 190 -10.63 -39.36 -7.30
N GLN A 191 -9.68 -38.66 -6.67
CA GLN A 191 -9.91 -37.35 -6.05
C GLN A 191 -9.69 -36.18 -7.03
N LEU A 192 -9.10 -36.43 -8.21
CA LEU A 192 -8.71 -35.40 -9.18
C LEU A 192 -9.89 -34.49 -9.56
N LYS A 193 -11.01 -35.10 -9.95
CA LYS A 193 -12.19 -34.38 -10.42
C LYS A 193 -12.86 -33.55 -9.32
N ASP A 194 -12.88 -34.07 -8.10
CA ASP A 194 -13.49 -33.38 -6.95
C ASP A 194 -12.64 -32.20 -6.50
N ALA A 195 -11.31 -32.36 -6.48
CA ALA A 195 -10.36 -31.29 -6.20
C ALA A 195 -10.40 -30.19 -7.27
N GLU A 196 -10.47 -30.55 -8.56
CA GLU A 196 -10.57 -29.58 -9.64
C GLU A 196 -11.86 -28.76 -9.55
N ASN A 197 -13.00 -29.43 -9.33
CA ASN A 197 -14.30 -28.77 -9.15
C ASN A 197 -14.30 -27.83 -7.94
N TRP A 198 -13.69 -28.24 -6.84
CA TRP A 198 -13.53 -27.40 -5.66
C TRP A 198 -12.67 -26.16 -5.96
N ALA A 199 -11.50 -26.33 -6.57
CA ALA A 199 -10.59 -25.22 -6.87
C ALA A 199 -11.24 -24.17 -7.78
N ARG A 200 -11.90 -24.61 -8.86
CA ARG A 200 -12.66 -23.71 -9.75
C ARG A 200 -13.82 -23.01 -9.05
N LYS A 201 -14.46 -23.64 -8.07
CA LYS A 201 -15.55 -23.04 -7.29
C LYS A 201 -15.04 -21.96 -6.33
N VAL A 202 -13.91 -22.19 -5.68
CA VAL A 202 -13.35 -21.29 -4.65
C VAL A 202 -12.65 -20.08 -5.29
N PHE A 203 -11.73 -20.34 -6.21
CA PHE A 203 -10.82 -19.34 -6.75
C PHE A 203 -11.38 -18.68 -8.02
N GLY A 204 -12.19 -19.39 -8.79
CA GLY A 204 -12.83 -18.88 -10.02
C GLY A 204 -12.56 -19.80 -11.21
N LYS A 205 -13.37 -19.64 -12.27
CA LYS A 205 -13.26 -20.47 -13.49
C LYS A 205 -12.15 -20.02 -14.43
N ASP A 206 -11.68 -18.78 -14.29
CA ASP A 206 -10.76 -18.12 -15.21
C ASP A 206 -9.28 -18.36 -14.85
N ILE A 207 -9.01 -19.05 -13.74
CA ILE A 207 -7.65 -19.35 -13.25
C ILE A 207 -7.22 -20.71 -13.80
N ASP A 208 -5.94 -20.83 -14.17
CA ASP A 208 -5.36 -22.11 -14.55
C ASP A 208 -5.22 -23.01 -13.32
N VAL A 209 -5.95 -24.13 -13.32
CA VAL A 209 -5.98 -25.10 -12.22
C VAL A 209 -5.45 -26.42 -12.75
N ASN A 210 -4.30 -26.83 -12.23
CA ASN A 210 -3.73 -28.14 -12.49
C ASN A 210 -3.90 -29.03 -11.26
N VAL A 211 -4.49 -30.21 -11.43
CA VAL A 211 -4.58 -31.19 -10.35
C VAL A 211 -3.69 -32.37 -10.68
N VAL A 212 -2.78 -32.72 -9.78
CA VAL A 212 -1.78 -33.77 -9.96
C VAL A 212 -1.84 -34.77 -8.81
N VAL A 213 -1.46 -36.01 -9.06
CA VAL A 213 -1.33 -37.01 -8.00
C VAL A 213 0.04 -36.82 -7.33
N SER A 214 0.03 -36.69 -6.01
CA SER A 214 1.24 -36.57 -5.20
C SER A 214 1.96 -37.91 -5.11
N GLU A 215 3.29 -37.88 -5.19
CA GLU A 215 4.12 -39.04 -4.86
C GLU A 215 4.30 -39.20 -3.34
N GLU A 216 4.06 -38.14 -2.56
CA GLU A 216 4.07 -38.17 -1.10
C GLU A 216 2.80 -38.84 -0.56
N LYS A 217 2.94 -39.99 0.11
CA LYS A 217 1.85 -40.74 0.76
C LYS A 217 1.72 -40.38 2.24
N ASP A 218 1.58 -39.10 2.55
CA ASP A 218 1.37 -38.61 3.92
C ASP A 218 -0.13 -38.53 4.30
N GLY A 219 -1.02 -38.93 3.39
CA GLY A 219 -2.48 -38.95 3.60
C GLY A 219 -3.14 -37.57 3.53
N LEU A 220 -2.42 -36.57 2.99
CA LEU A 220 -2.84 -35.18 2.93
C LEU A 220 -2.83 -34.64 1.51
N ILE A 221 -3.81 -33.80 1.20
CA ILE A 221 -3.77 -32.98 -0.02
C ILE A 221 -2.92 -31.72 0.20
N SER A 222 -2.37 -31.15 -0.86
CA SER A 222 -1.66 -29.86 -0.79
C SER A 222 -2.04 -28.94 -1.94
N LEU A 223 -1.88 -27.63 -1.71
CA LEU A 223 -2.11 -26.60 -2.70
C LEU A 223 -0.84 -25.76 -2.89
N ASP A 224 -0.36 -25.68 -4.13
CA ASP A 224 0.58 -24.66 -4.56
C ASP A 224 -0.18 -23.51 -5.23
N LEU A 225 0.18 -22.28 -4.91
CA LEU A 225 -0.47 -21.07 -5.42
C LEU A 225 0.58 -20.05 -5.84
N ILE A 226 0.41 -19.48 -7.03
CA ILE A 226 1.21 -18.37 -7.54
C ILE A 226 0.30 -17.17 -7.76
N ALA A 227 0.66 -16.02 -7.20
CA ALA A 227 -0.05 -14.75 -7.40
C ALA A 227 0.91 -13.59 -7.69
N ALA A 228 0.45 -12.59 -8.45
CA ALA A 228 1.16 -11.33 -8.64
C ALA A 228 0.88 -10.35 -7.48
N ILE A 229 1.90 -9.60 -7.04
CA ILE A 229 1.81 -8.59 -5.96
C ILE A 229 2.55 -7.30 -6.30
#